data_AF-A0A846PZI1-F1
#
_entry.id   AF-A0A846PZI1-F1
#
_cell.length_a   1.000
_cell.length_b   1.000
_cell.length_c   1.000
_cell.angle_alpha   90.00
_cell.angle_beta   90.00
_cell.angle_gamma   90.00
#
_symmetry.space_group_name_H-M   'P 1'
#
loop_
_entity.id
_entity.type
_entity.pdbx_description
1 polymer ?
#
loop_
_entity_poly.entity_id
_entity_poly.type
_entity_poly.pdbx_seq_one_letter_code
_entity_poly.pdbx_strand_id
1 'polypeptide(L)' 'SVLIGKTSPLRFLTGGDFTTDIENKRESSITIRYGERGVIDRVLISETSNGEQLFKVRTRDERIPELGDKFATRHGQKG' A
#
# COMPACT_ATOMS: atom_id res chain seq x y z
N SER A 1 3.77 -4.42 7.97
CA SER A 1 4.71 -3.37 7.52
C SER A 1 3.94 -2.23 6.86
N VAL A 2 4.28 -0.99 7.19
CA VAL A 2 3.71 0.23 6.58
C VAL A 2 4.49 0.56 5.31
N LEU A 3 3.78 0.81 4.20
CA LEU A 3 4.36 1.21 2.91
C LEU A 3 4.38 2.73 2.75
N ILE A 4 3.29 3.41 3.13
CA ILE A 4 3.17 4.86 3.06
C ILE A 4 2.60 5.34 4.39
N GLY A 5 3.39 6.11 5.13
CA GLY A 5 2.96 6.82 6.32
C GLY A 5 2.03 7.97 5.93
N LYS A 6 0.74 7.88 6.25
CA LYS A 6 -0.26 8.90 5.90
C LYS A 6 -1.12 9.22 7.11
N THR A 7 -1.29 10.52 7.36
CA THR A 7 -2.28 11.03 8.32
C THR A 7 -3.35 11.81 7.58
N SER A 8 -4.60 11.67 8.00
CA SER A 8 -5.73 12.42 7.44
C SER A 8 -6.39 13.28 8.52
N PRO A 9 -6.85 14.49 8.19
CA PRO A 9 -7.61 15.30 9.13
C PRO A 9 -8.93 14.60 9.50
N LEU A 10 -9.45 14.89 10.70
CA LEU A 10 -10.77 14.43 11.11
C LEU A 10 -11.87 15.07 10.22
N ARG A 11 -12.81 14.24 9.75
CA ARG A 11 -13.86 14.63 8.78
C ARG A 11 -14.88 15.63 9.36
N PHE A 12 -15.02 15.67 10.68
CA PHE A 12 -15.97 16.53 11.39
C PHE A 12 -15.23 17.22 12.53
N LEU A 13 -14.69 18.41 12.28
CA LEU A 13 -14.35 19.35 13.35
C LEU A 13 -15.65 20.08 13.70
N THR A 14 -16.44 19.54 14.62
CA THR A 14 -17.52 20.30 15.25
C THR A 14 -16.87 21.45 16.00
N GLY A 15 -17.07 22.67 15.50
CA GLY A 15 -16.40 23.87 15.98
C GLY A 15 -16.52 24.03 17.49
N GLY A 16 -15.39 24.14 18.17
CA GLY A 16 -15.36 24.41 19.60
C GLY A 16 -13.98 24.29 20.22
N ASP A 17 -13.25 23.21 19.95
CA ASP A 17 -12.15 22.86 20.85
C ASP A 17 -10.77 23.11 20.23
N PHE A 18 -10.11 24.14 20.76
CA PHE A 18 -8.70 24.48 20.63
C PHE A 18 -7.80 23.42 21.31
N THR A 19 -8.00 22.14 21.02
CA THR A 19 -7.02 21.12 21.40
C THR A 19 -5.96 21.00 20.31
N THR A 20 -4.71 20.90 20.75
CA THR A 20 -3.48 20.99 19.94
C THR A 20 -3.58 20.24 18.61
N ASP A 21 -3.06 20.82 17.52
CA ASP A 21 -3.07 20.30 16.13
C ASP A 21 -2.71 18.80 15.94
N ILE A 22 -2.08 18.19 16.94
CA ILE A 22 -1.71 16.77 17.00
C ILE A 22 -2.94 15.88 17.24
N GLU A 23 -3.92 16.30 18.05
CA GLU A 23 -5.10 15.49 18.38
C GLU A 23 -6.12 15.39 17.23
N ASN A 24 -6.02 16.30 16.25
CA ASN A 24 -6.97 16.40 15.14
C ASN A 24 -6.57 15.62 13.87
N LYS A 25 -5.54 14.76 13.96
CA LYS A 25 -5.05 13.93 12.85
C LYS A 25 -5.30 12.45 13.14
N ARG A 26 -5.87 11.74 12.17
CA ARG A 26 -6.09 10.29 12.21
C ARG A 26 -5.07 9.57 11.35
N GLU A 27 -4.54 8.47 11.85
CA GLU A 27 -3.67 7.57 11.09
C GLU A 27 -4.45 6.90 9.93
N SER A 28 -3.95 7.03 8.71
CA SER A 28 -4.54 6.53 7.46
C SER A 28 -3.50 5.93 6.52
N SER A 29 -2.44 5.38 7.09
CA SER A 29 -1.32 4.77 6.38
C SER A 29 -1.72 3.59 5.50
N ILE A 30 -0.95 3.38 4.44
CA ILE A 30 -1.11 2.25 3.53
C ILE A 30 -0.12 1.15 3.95
N THR A 31 -0.61 -0.07 4.15
CA THR A 31 0.18 -1.23 4.55
C THR A 31 0.21 -2.31 3.47
N ILE A 32 1.16 -3.24 3.58
CA ILE A 32 1.13 -4.49 2.80
C ILE A 32 -0.14 -5.27 3.17
N ARG A 33 -0.72 -6.00 2.20
CA ARG A 33 -1.87 -6.88 2.46
C ARG A 33 -1.51 -7.99 3.43
N TYR A 34 -2.51 -8.45 4.19
CA TYR A 34 -2.31 -9.55 5.12
C TYR A 34 -1.85 -10.82 4.39
N GLY A 35 -0.83 -11.49 4.94
CA GLY A 35 -0.25 -12.71 4.36
C GLY A 35 0.67 -12.50 3.16
N GLU A 36 0.77 -11.27 2.64
CA GLU A 36 1.76 -10.93 1.61
C GLU A 36 3.06 -10.46 2.26
N ARG A 37 4.18 -10.84 1.63
CA ARG A 37 5.53 -10.39 1.98
C ARG A 37 6.26 -9.95 0.72
N GLY A 38 7.40 -9.32 0.89
CA GLY A 38 8.24 -8.91 -0.23
C GLY A 38 9.12 -7.72 0.13
N VAL A 39 9.92 -7.31 -0.85
CA VAL A 39 10.79 -6.15 -0.79
C VAL A 39 10.28 -5.04 -1.70
N ILE A 40 10.59 -3.79 -1.37
CA ILE A 40 10.27 -2.65 -2.24
C ILE A 40 11.19 -2.73 -3.46
N ASP A 41 10.59 -2.75 -4.65
CA ASP A 41 11.31 -2.74 -5.93
C ASP A 41 11.52 -1.30 -6.39
N ARG A 42 10.44 -0.50 -6.44
CA ARG A 42 10.48 0.88 -6.90
C ARG A 42 9.47 1.75 -6.18
N VAL A 43 9.85 3.01 -5.96
CA VAL A 43 8.96 4.07 -5.45
C VAL A 43 8.85 5.13 -6.53
N LEU A 44 7.63 5.40 -6.97
CA LEU A 44 7.31 6.47 -7.91
C LEU A 44 6.57 7.57 -7.15
N ILE A 45 7.05 8.79 -7.32
CA ILE A 45 6.43 10.01 -6.79
C ILE A 45 6.10 10.85 -8.01
N SER A 46 4.84 11.22 -8.17
CA SER A 46 4.38 12.06 -9.25
C SER A 46 3.29 13.01 -8.75
N GLU A 47 2.84 13.90 -9.61
CA GLU A 47 1.73 14.81 -9.35
C GLU A 47 0.63 14.53 -10.36
N THR A 48 -0.63 14.59 -9.93
CA THR A 48 -1.78 14.48 -10.84
C THR A 48 -1.98 15.81 -11.57
N SER A 49 -2.81 15.82 -12.63
CA SER A 49 -3.19 17.06 -13.33
C SER A 49 -3.81 18.13 -12.42
N ASN A 50 -4.31 17.72 -11.26
CA ASN A 50 -5.00 18.59 -10.30
C ASN A 50 -4.07 19.07 -9.18
N GLY A 51 -2.77 18.78 -9.24
CA GLY A 51 -1.80 19.20 -8.24
C GLY A 51 -1.68 18.28 -7.02
N GLU A 52 -2.32 17.10 -7.05
CA GLU A 52 -2.25 16.15 -5.94
C GLU A 52 -1.02 15.25 -6.05
N GLN A 53 -0.26 15.12 -4.96
CA GLN A 53 0.86 14.19 -4.91
C GLN A 53 0.37 12.74 -4.94
N LEU A 54 0.85 11.98 -5.92
CA LEU A 54 0.60 10.56 -6.09
C LEU A 54 1.85 9.75 -5.74
N PHE A 55 1.69 8.82 -4.80
CA PHE A 55 2.72 7.89 -4.38
C PHE A 55 2.35 6.49 -4.87
N LYS A 56 3.23 5.86 -5.65
CA LYS A 56 3.06 4.48 -6.13
C LYS A 56 4.27 3.64 -5.75
N VAL A 57 4.04 2.67 -4.88
CA VAL A 57 5.08 1.74 -4.40
C VAL A 57 4.87 0.39 -5.08
N ARG A 58 5.90 -0.10 -5.78
CA ARG A 58 5.93 -1.45 -6.36
C ARG A 58 6.70 -2.37 -5.42
N THR A 59 6.06 -3.45 -4.99
CA THR A 59 6.68 -4.52 -4.21
C THR A 59 6.96 -5.74 -5.08
N ARG A 60 7.97 -6.52 -4.73
CA ARG A 60 8.30 -7.81 -5.35
C ARG A 60 8.53 -8.87 -4.27
N ASP A 61 8.08 -10.07 -4.55
CA ASP A 61 8.27 -11.25 -3.69
C ASP A 61 8.90 -12.34 -4.55
N GLU A 62 10.02 -12.90 -4.09
CA GLU A 62 10.63 -14.05 -4.75
C GLU A 62 9.90 -15.30 -4.27
N ARG A 63 9.31 -16.03 -5.22
CA ARG A 63 8.60 -17.28 -4.94
C ARG A 63 9.30 -18.42 -5.65
N ILE A 64 10.04 -19.20 -4.87
CA ILE A 64 10.60 -20.47 -5.29
C ILE A 64 9.42 -21.45 -5.42
N PRO A 65 9.32 -22.23 -6.52
CA PRO A 65 8.21 -23.14 -6.67
C PRO A 65 8.13 -24.18 -5.54
N GLU A 66 6.92 -24.39 -5.02
CA GLU A 66 6.63 -25.30 -3.92
C GLU A 66 5.72 -26.45 -4.39
N LEU A 67 5.63 -27.51 -3.56
CA LEU A 67 4.73 -28.62 -3.82
C LEU A 67 3.27 -28.12 -3.87
N GLY A 68 2.59 -28.37 -4.98
CA GLY A 68 1.22 -27.86 -5.22
C GLY A 68 1.16 -26.69 -6.20
N ASP A 69 2.32 -26.14 -6.59
CA ASP A 69 2.40 -25.26 -7.75
C ASP A 69 2.09 -26.04 -9.02
N LYS A 70 1.24 -25.43 -9.85
CA LYS A 70 0.73 -26.04 -11.06
C LYS A 70 1.65 -25.74 -12.23
N PHE A 71 2.11 -26.76 -12.92
CA PHE A 71 2.86 -26.62 -14.16
C PHE A 71 1.98 -27.03 -15.34
N ALA A 72 2.30 -26.51 -16.52
CA ALA A 72 1.63 -26.89 -17.75
C ALA A 72 2.63 -26.96 -18.90
N THR A 73 2.48 -27.98 -19.75
CA THR A 73 3.24 -28.07 -20.99
C THR A 73 2.60 -27.20 -22.08
N ARG A 74 3.35 -26.90 -23.14
CA ARG A 74 2.83 -26.13 -24.30
C ARG A 74 1.64 -26.81 -25.00
N HIS A 75 1.47 -28.12 -24.84
CA HIS A 75 0.44 -28.92 -25.50
C HIS A 75 -0.71 -29.34 -24.57
N GLY A 76 -0.96 -28.58 -23.50
CA GLY A 76 -2.21 -28.71 -22.73
C GLY A 76 -2.23 -29.81 -21.68
N GLN A 77 -1.09 -30.43 -21.35
CA GLN A 77 -1.01 -31.33 -20.20
C GLN A 77 -0.78 -30.50 -18.94
N LYS A 78 -1.78 -30.44 -18.06
CA LYS A 78 -1.76 -29.73 -16.78
C LYS A 78 -1.51 -30.73 -15.65
N GLY A 79 -0.53 -30.45 -14.80
CA GLY A 79 -0.13 -31.25 -13.65
C GLY A 79 0.63 -30.39 -12.67
#